data_AF-A0A3G8M6U9-F1
#
_entry.id   AF-A0A3G8M6U9-F1
#
_cell.length_a   1.000
_cell.length_b   1.000
_cell.length_c   1.000
_cell.angle_alpha   90.00
_cell.angle_beta   90.00
_cell.angle_gamma   90.00
#
_symmetry.space_group_name_H-M   'P 1'
#
loop_
_entity.id
_entity.type
_entity.pdbx_description
1 polymer ?
#
loop_
_entity_poly.entity_id
_entity_poly.type
_entity_poly.pdbx_seq_one_letter_code
_entity_poly.pdbx_strand_id
1 'polypeptide(L)'
;MTLVYDARGAALRSTTATDANSAVTLKNKALNPDGSLASETISVTSADGKSRTLSRDVDSYAVIDHCQTETTVVNGDGSKVTTLIDKTGGRSISTRSSQVKSSRFTFSKAA
;
A
#
# COMPACT_ATOMS: atom_id res chain seq x y z
N MET A 1 0.64 16.70 -8.84
CA MET A 1 -0.20 15.89 -9.74
C MET A 1 0.65 15.54 -10.94
N THR A 2 0.79 14.27 -11.26
CA THR A 2 1.53 13.81 -12.46
C THR A 2 0.58 13.03 -13.36
N LEU A 3 0.61 13.32 -14.66
CA LEU A 3 -0.16 12.63 -15.69
C LEU A 3 0.82 11.97 -16.67
N VAL A 4 0.60 10.69 -16.97
CA VAL A 4 1.38 9.92 -17.94
C VAL A 4 0.40 9.29 -18.93
N TYR A 5 0.65 9.40 -20.22
CA TYR A 5 -0.17 8.79 -21.27
C TYR A 5 0.55 7.59 -21.89
N ASP A 6 -0.20 6.54 -22.24
CA ASP A 6 0.32 5.44 -23.05
C ASP A 6 0.11 5.66 -24.57
N ALA A 7 0.69 4.80 -25.40
CA ALA A 7 0.56 4.89 -26.86
C ALA A 7 -0.88 4.65 -27.38
N ARG A 8 -1.80 4.20 -26.51
CA ARG A 8 -3.22 3.97 -26.81
C ARG A 8 -4.11 5.11 -26.31
N GLY A 9 -3.52 6.16 -25.71
CA GLY A 9 -4.23 7.32 -25.17
C GLY A 9 -4.80 7.13 -23.77
N ALA A 10 -4.59 5.98 -23.12
CA ALA A 10 -4.95 5.80 -21.71
C ALA A 10 -4.01 6.63 -20.83
N ALA A 11 -4.52 7.12 -19.69
CA ALA A 11 -3.75 8.00 -18.82
C ALA A 11 -3.65 7.45 -17.40
N LEU A 12 -2.46 7.54 -16.80
CA LEU A 12 -2.25 7.36 -15.37
C LEU A 12 -2.12 8.72 -14.70
N ARG A 13 -2.94 8.95 -13.67
CA ARG A 13 -2.96 10.19 -12.90
C ARG A 13 -2.60 9.92 -11.44
N SER A 14 -1.50 10.49 -10.98
CA SER A 14 -1.02 10.37 -9.60
C SER A 14 -1.17 11.68 -8.83
N THR A 15 -1.90 11.62 -7.71
CA THR A 15 -2.09 12.73 -6.78
C THR A 15 -1.55 12.35 -5.41
N THR A 16 -0.68 13.18 -4.84
CA THR A 16 -0.19 13.02 -3.47
C THR A 16 -0.81 14.10 -2.60
N ALA A 17 -1.27 13.73 -1.41
CA ALA A 17 -1.74 14.63 -0.37
C ALA A 17 -1.14 14.22 0.97
N THR A 18 -0.82 15.19 1.81
CA THR A 18 -0.37 14.96 3.20
C THR A 18 -1.45 15.48 4.13
N ASP A 19 -1.86 14.69 5.12
CA ASP A 19 -2.85 15.11 6.10
C ASP A 19 -2.21 15.89 7.27
N ALA A 20 -3.03 16.39 8.20
CA ALA A 20 -2.57 17.13 9.38
C ALA A 20 -1.73 16.26 10.34
N ASN A 21 -1.88 14.94 10.26
CA ASN A 21 -1.09 13.96 11.01
C ASN A 21 0.20 13.56 10.28
N SER A 22 0.55 14.25 9.18
CA SER A 22 1.68 13.96 8.29
C SER A 22 1.62 12.58 7.61
N ALA A 23 0.46 11.92 7.61
CA ALA A 23 0.26 10.73 6.80
C ALA A 23 0.15 11.14 5.32
N VAL A 24 0.76 10.35 4.45
CA VAL A 24 0.82 10.60 3.01
C VAL A 24 -0.18 9.70 2.29
N THR A 25 -1.10 10.32 1.58
CA THR A 25 -2.06 9.65 0.69
C THR A 25 -1.62 9.82 -0.77
N LEU A 26 -1.39 8.71 -1.47
CA LEU A 26 -1.16 8.65 -2.90
C LEU A 26 -2.41 8.07 -3.58
N LYS A 27 -3.00 8.80 -4.52
CA LYS A 27 -4.11 8.34 -5.35
C LYS A 27 -3.63 8.21 -6.79
N ASN A 28 -3.66 6.99 -7.32
CA ASN A 28 -3.36 6.68 -8.70
C ASN A 28 -4.65 6.27 -9.41
N LYS A 29 -5.06 7.04 -10.41
CA LYS A 29 -6.22 6.72 -11.27
C LYS A 29 -5.71 6.32 -12.64
N ALA A 30 -6.17 5.19 -13.15
CA ALA A 30 -6.04 4.86 -14.56
C ALA A 30 -7.31 5.32 -15.27
N LEU A 31 -7.15 6.03 -16.38
CA LEU A 31 -8.22 6.56 -17.20
C LEU A 31 -8.18 5.87 -18.55
N ASN A 32 -9.35 5.52 -19.06
CA ASN A 32 -9.54 5.07 -20.44
C ASN A 32 -9.27 6.24 -21.41
N PRO A 33 -9.03 5.95 -22.71
CA PRO A 33 -8.83 7.00 -23.71
C PRO A 33 -10.00 7.98 -23.86
N ASP A 34 -11.22 7.57 -23.49
CA ASP A 34 -12.42 8.43 -23.45
C ASP A 34 -12.48 9.34 -22.21
N GLY A 35 -11.50 9.24 -21.31
CA GLY A 35 -11.41 9.99 -20.06
C GLY A 35 -12.17 9.38 -18.88
N SER A 36 -12.91 8.27 -19.09
CA SER A 36 -13.58 7.55 -18.00
C SER A 36 -12.56 6.88 -17.07
N LEU A 37 -12.92 6.69 -15.80
CA LEU A 37 -12.07 5.99 -14.83
C LEU A 37 -12.05 4.49 -15.17
N ALA A 38 -10.87 3.95 -15.44
CA ALA A 38 -10.66 2.52 -15.63
C ALA A 38 -10.41 1.80 -14.30
N SER A 39 -9.59 2.40 -13.43
CA SER A 39 -9.34 1.88 -12.07
C SER A 39 -8.77 2.96 -11.15
N GLU A 40 -8.93 2.79 -9.84
CA GLU A 40 -8.32 3.65 -8.83
C GLU A 40 -7.57 2.83 -7.79
N THR A 41 -6.36 3.26 -7.47
CA THR A 41 -5.56 2.73 -6.37
C THR A 41 -5.21 3.86 -5.41
N ILE A 42 -5.61 3.72 -4.16
CA ILE A 42 -5.35 4.67 -3.07
C ILE A 42 -4.40 4.01 -2.09
N SER A 43 -3.26 4.64 -1.80
CA SER A 43 -2.35 4.20 -0.74
C SER A 43 -2.22 5.29 0.31
N VAL A 44 -2.38 4.93 1.58
CA VAL A 44 -2.16 5.81 2.72
C VAL A 44 -1.02 5.24 3.54
N THR A 45 -0.01 6.07 3.83
CA THR A 45 1.12 5.71 4.68
C THR A 45 1.17 6.63 5.88
N SER A 46 1.21 6.08 7.10
CA SER A 46 1.30 6.88 8.32
C SER A 46 2.61 7.68 8.37
N ALA A 47 2.62 8.79 9.12
CA ALA A 47 3.79 9.65 9.26
C ALA A 47 5.03 8.92 9.81
N ASP A 48 4.80 7.90 10.65
CA ASP A 48 5.85 7.08 11.23
C ASP A 48 6.26 5.89 10.34
N GLY A 49 5.63 5.74 9.17
CA GLY A 49 5.89 4.67 8.20
C GLY A 49 5.53 3.27 8.69
N LYS A 50 4.87 3.14 9.84
CA LYS A 50 4.55 1.83 10.45
C LYS A 50 3.23 1.25 9.98
N SER A 51 2.35 2.05 9.41
CA SER A 51 1.09 1.57 8.85
C SER A 51 0.95 2.01 7.40
N ARG A 52 0.53 1.07 6.56
CA ARG A 52 0.20 1.32 5.17
C ARG A 52 -1.12 0.67 4.81
N THR A 53 -2.02 1.45 4.25
CA THR A 53 -3.27 0.95 3.67
C THR A 53 -3.20 1.11 2.17
N LEU A 54 -3.62 0.08 1.44
CA LEU A 54 -3.75 0.06 -0.01
C LEU A 54 -5.18 -0.36 -0.35
N SER A 55 -5.89 0.48 -1.08
CA SER A 55 -7.24 0.21 -1.56
C SER A 55 -7.26 0.28 -3.07
N ARG A 56 -7.88 -0.70 -3.71
CA ARG A 56 -7.98 -0.82 -5.17
C ARG A 56 -9.44 -1.04 -5.58
N ASP A 57 -9.87 -0.25 -6.54
CA ASP A 57 -11.13 -0.35 -7.30
C ASP A 57 -10.72 -0.63 -8.76
N VAL A 58 -11.10 -1.80 -9.27
CA VAL A 58 -10.68 -2.36 -10.56
C VAL A 58 -11.77 -2.21 -11.62
N ASP A 59 -13.03 -1.99 -11.23
CA ASP A 59 -14.17 -2.05 -12.16
C ASP A 59 -15.00 -0.76 -12.24
N SER A 60 -14.55 0.34 -11.61
CA SER A 60 -15.11 1.69 -11.77
C SER A 60 -16.57 1.86 -11.32
N TYR A 61 -17.15 0.86 -10.65
CA TYR A 61 -18.49 0.94 -10.05
C TYR A 61 -18.48 1.56 -8.65
N ALA A 62 -17.40 2.26 -8.28
CA ALA A 62 -17.20 2.96 -7.00
C ALA A 62 -17.20 2.05 -5.76
N VAL A 63 -16.94 0.75 -5.96
CA VAL A 63 -16.78 -0.24 -4.89
C VAL A 63 -15.33 -0.66 -4.82
N ILE A 64 -14.74 -0.63 -3.63
CA ILE A 64 -13.37 -1.09 -3.43
C ILE A 64 -13.35 -2.62 -3.46
N ASP A 65 -12.77 -3.18 -4.52
CA ASP A 65 -12.62 -4.62 -4.70
C ASP A 65 -11.63 -5.24 -3.72
N HIS A 66 -10.56 -4.51 -3.40
CA HIS A 66 -9.48 -5.01 -2.57
C HIS A 66 -8.95 -3.93 -1.64
N CYS A 67 -8.90 -4.21 -0.34
CA CYS A 67 -8.28 -3.38 0.67
C CYS A 67 -7.27 -4.20 1.46
N GLN A 68 -6.01 -3.78 1.43
CA GLN A 68 -4.91 -4.35 2.19
C GLN A 68 -4.45 -3.35 3.24
N THR A 69 -4.32 -3.78 4.48
CA THR A 69 -3.72 -3.00 5.57
C THR A 69 -2.52 -3.74 6.11
N GLU A 70 -1.38 -3.08 6.06
CA GLU A 70 -0.12 -3.55 6.64
C GLU A 70 0.21 -2.70 7.87
N THR A 71 0.56 -3.35 8.97
CA THR A 71 1.09 -2.70 10.17
C THR A 71 2.38 -3.38 10.60
N THR A 72 3.40 -2.60 10.92
CA THR A 72 4.69 -3.09 11.40
C THR A 72 4.96 -2.56 12.80
N VAL A 73 5.15 -3.48 13.73
CA VAL A 73 5.59 -3.20 15.10
C VAL A 73 7.06 -3.57 15.23
N VAL A 74 7.86 -2.67 15.80
CA VAL A 74 9.25 -2.93 16.16
C VAL A 74 9.30 -3.19 17.66
N ASN A 75 9.73 -4.39 18.05
CA ASN A 75 9.82 -4.80 19.46
C ASN A 75 11.11 -4.27 20.10
N GLY A 76 11.13 -4.24 21.43
CA GLY A 76 12.29 -3.76 22.21
C GLY A 76 13.57 -4.59 22.00
N ASP A 77 13.44 -5.84 21.55
CA ASP A 77 14.57 -6.72 21.19
C ASP A 77 15.08 -6.52 19.74
N GLY A 78 14.52 -5.56 19.01
CA GLY A 78 14.83 -5.27 17.61
C GLY A 78 14.14 -6.20 16.60
N SER A 79 13.35 -7.18 17.04
CA SER A 79 12.52 -7.98 16.14
C SER A 79 11.36 -7.13 15.57
N LYS A 80 10.92 -7.46 14.36
CA LYS A 80 9.77 -6.80 13.71
C LYS A 80 8.64 -7.78 13.53
N VAL A 81 7.42 -7.35 13.87
CA VAL A 81 6.19 -8.08 13.59
C VAL A 81 5.41 -7.29 12.55
N THR A 82 5.18 -7.89 11.40
CA THR A 82 4.35 -7.32 10.33
C THR A 82 3.05 -8.08 10.26
N THR A 83 1.94 -7.35 10.36
CA THR A 83 0.59 -7.88 10.23
C THR A 83 -0.02 -7.36 8.95
N LEU A 84 -0.47 -8.28 8.09
CA LEU A 84 -1.15 -8.01 6.85
C LEU A 84 -2.60 -8.45 6.96
N ILE A 85 -3.52 -7.54 6.63
CA ILE A 85 -4.96 -7.79 6.58
C ILE A 85 -5.42 -7.50 5.16
N ASP A 86 -5.84 -8.54 4.45
CA ASP A 86 -6.44 -8.44 3.13
C ASP A 86 -7.96 -8.61 3.22
N LYS A 87 -8.71 -7.68 2.62
CA LYS A 87 -10.16 -7.68 2.50
C LYS A 87 -10.54 -7.57 1.03
N THR A 88 -11.21 -8.57 0.49
CA THR A 88 -11.86 -8.49 -0.82
C THR A 88 -13.36 -8.21 -0.68
N GLY A 89 -13.94 -7.52 -1.67
CA GLY A 89 -15.34 -7.07 -1.73
C GLY A 89 -16.44 -8.15 -1.67
N GLY A 90 -16.14 -9.36 -1.19
CA GLY A 90 -17.08 -10.49 -1.22
C GLY A 90 -16.85 -11.65 -0.26
N ARG A 91 -16.26 -11.47 0.94
CA ARG A 91 -16.16 -12.47 2.06
C ARG A 91 -14.83 -13.21 2.22
N SER A 92 -13.68 -12.56 2.10
CA SER A 92 -12.45 -13.14 2.66
C SER A 92 -11.64 -12.06 3.37
N ILE A 93 -11.52 -12.24 4.69
CA ILE A 93 -10.53 -11.55 5.52
C ILE A 93 -9.39 -12.54 5.68
N SER A 94 -8.27 -12.30 4.99
CA SER A 94 -7.04 -13.05 5.27
C SER A 94 -6.20 -12.20 6.21
N THR A 95 -5.90 -12.73 7.39
CA THR A 95 -4.93 -12.12 8.31
C THR A 95 -3.67 -12.99 8.27
N ARG A 96 -2.53 -12.38 7.94
CA ARG A 96 -1.22 -13.02 8.05
C ARG A 96 -0.35 -12.19 8.97
N SER A 97 0.21 -12.82 9.99
CA SER A 97 1.25 -12.24 10.84
C SER A 97 2.58 -12.92 10.52
N SER A 98 3.65 -12.13 10.43
CA SER A 98 5.01 -12.64 10.26
C SER A 98 5.95 -11.93 11.23
N GLN A 99 6.85 -12.68 11.85
CA GLN A 99 7.89 -12.14 12.73
C GLN A 99 9.24 -12.33 12.05
N VAL A 100 9.94 -11.23 11.80
CA VAL A 100 11.29 -11.25 11.22
C VAL A 100 12.25 -10.72 12.28
N LYS A 101 13.15 -11.60 12.76
CA LYS A 101 14.29 -11.21 13.60
C LYS A 101 15.51 -11.06 12.70
N SER A 102 16.05 -9.86 12.54
CA SER A 102 17.33 -9.68 11.86
C SER A 102 18.45 -10.19 12.76
N SER A 103 18.78 -11.48 12.67
CA SER A 103 20.01 -12.01 13.25
C SER A 103 21.18 -11.46 12.43
N ARG A 104 21.91 -10.49 12.99
CA ARG A 104 23.21 -10.08 12.44
C ARG A 104 24.19 -11.21 12.82
N PHE A 105 24.46 -12.13 11.90
CA PHE A 105 25.44 -13.18 12.11
C PHE A 105 26.84 -12.54 12.06
N THR A 106 27.35 -12.07 13.20
CA THR A 106 28.76 -11.67 13.31
C THR A 106 29.61 -12.92 13.45
N PHE A 107 30.34 -13.30 12.39
CA PHE A 107 31.47 -14.21 12.54
C PHE A 107 32.58 -13.48 13.31
N SER A 108 32.78 -13.81 14.59
CA SER A 108 34.05 -13.52 15.25
C SER A 108 35.09 -14.52 14.70
N LYS A 109 36.18 -14.01 14.14
CA LYS A 109 37.31 -14.82 13.67
C LYS A 109 37.94 -15.48 14.89
N ALA A 110 37.87 -16.81 15.00
CA ALA A 110 38.64 -17.57 15.98
C ALA A 110 40.13 -17.36 15.69
N ALA A 111 40.89 -17.16 16.77
CA ALA A 111 42.31 -16.84 16.79
C ALA A 111 43.19 -17.86 16.06
#